data_AF-A0A081GLQ4-F1
#
_entry.id   AF-A0A081GLQ4-F1
#
_cell.length_a   1.000
_cell.length_b   1.000
_cell.length_c   1.000
_cell.angle_alpha   90.00
_cell.angle_beta   90.00
_cell.angle_gamma   90.00
#
_symmetry.space_group_name_H-M   'P 1'
#
loop_
_entity.id
_entity.type
_entity.pdbx_description
1 polymer ?
#
loop_
_entity_poly.entity_id
_entity_poly.type
_entity_poly.pdbx_seq_one_letter_code
_entity_poly.pdbx_strand_id
1 'polypeptide(L)'
;MSEPLALTLGQKFELERMTRAIDATGDPQVLRGLAKQLLQAWHSQKAATQWVMRQQLGAPPRFGTELVVDAGLLDSLRPEEGQSGSDSP
;
A
#
# COMPACT_ATOMS: atom_id res chain seq x y z
N MET A 1 -27.84 11.17 8.41
CA MET A 1 -27.32 9.97 7.75
C MET A 1 -26.70 10.42 6.43
N SER A 2 -25.43 10.13 6.18
CA SER A 2 -24.78 10.49 4.91
C SER A 2 -25.43 9.70 3.78
N GLU A 3 -25.89 10.37 2.72
CA GLU A 3 -26.47 9.68 1.57
C GLU A 3 -25.45 8.68 0.99
N PRO A 4 -25.86 7.42 0.70
CA PRO A 4 -24.97 6.47 0.04
C PRO A 4 -24.53 7.07 -1.30
N LEU A 5 -23.24 6.91 -1.62
CA LEU A 5 -22.65 7.41 -2.86
C LEU A 5 -23.43 6.81 -4.04
N ALA A 6 -24.37 7.57 -4.60
CA ALA A 6 -25.23 7.07 -5.66
C ALA A 6 -24.40 6.88 -6.93
N LEU A 7 -24.58 5.74 -7.59
CA LEU A 7 -23.97 5.53 -8.91
C LEU A 7 -24.55 6.55 -9.89
N THR A 8 -23.66 7.19 -10.66
CA THR A 8 -24.03 7.99 -11.82
C THR A 8 -24.74 7.13 -12.87
N LEU A 9 -25.49 7.76 -13.79
CA LEU A 9 -26.19 7.05 -14.86
C LEU A 9 -25.23 6.20 -15.70
N GLY A 10 -24.05 6.72 -16.05
CA GLY A 10 -23.03 5.98 -16.80
C GLY A 10 -22.50 4.76 -16.02
N GLN A 11 -22.25 4.91 -14.72
CA GLN A 11 -21.81 3.78 -13.87
C GLN A 11 -22.86 2.67 -13.79
N LYS A 12 -24.16 3.01 -13.83
CA LYS A 12 -25.24 2.01 -13.86
C LYS A 12 -25.24 1.21 -15.17
N PHE A 13 -25.03 1.86 -16.31
CA PHE A 13 -24.91 1.16 -17.60
C PHE A 13 -23.70 0.23 -17.66
N GLU A 14 -22.54 0.67 -17.17
CA GLU A 14 -21.36 -0.19 -17.10
C GLU A 14 -21.60 -1.40 -16.19
N LEU A 15 -22.28 -1.21 -15.06
CA LEU A 15 -22.68 -2.30 -14.18
C LEU A 15 -23.58 -3.29 -14.92
N GLU A 16 -24.63 -2.84 -15.62
CA GLU A 16 -25.49 -3.71 -16.42
C GLU A 16 -24.73 -4.45 -17.54
N ARG A 17 -23.79 -3.78 -18.20
CA ARG A 17 -22.96 -4.38 -19.26
C ARG A 17 -22.09 -5.50 -18.70
N MET A 18 -21.44 -5.26 -17.55
CA MET A 18 -20.61 -6.26 -16.89
C MET A 18 -21.45 -7.43 -16.36
N THR A 19 -22.61 -7.16 -15.75
CA THR A 19 -23.55 -8.20 -15.31
C THR A 19 -23.98 -9.09 -16.47
N ARG A 20 -24.38 -8.51 -17.60
CA ARG A 20 -24.74 -9.28 -18.81
C ARG A 20 -23.58 -10.12 -19.35
N ALA A 21 -22.34 -9.62 -19.28
CA ALA A 21 -21.17 -10.39 -19.70
C ALA A 21 -20.91 -11.61 -18.78
N ILE A 22 -21.13 -11.45 -17.47
CA ILE A 22 -21.03 -12.55 -16.49
C ILE A 22 -22.12 -13.59 -16.77
N ASP A 23 -23.38 -13.15 -16.94
CA ASP A 23 -24.51 -14.05 -17.17
C ASP A 23 -24.40 -14.81 -18.51
N ALA A 24 -23.83 -14.18 -19.53
CA ALA A 24 -23.57 -14.82 -20.82
C ALA A 24 -22.37 -15.78 -20.81
N THR A 25 -21.58 -15.81 -19.72
CA THR A 25 -20.41 -16.70 -19.61
C THR A 25 -20.87 -18.12 -19.26
N GLY A 26 -20.97 -18.98 -20.27
CA GLY A 26 -21.33 -20.39 -20.09
C GLY A 26 -20.16 -21.33 -19.72
N ASP A 27 -18.91 -20.88 -19.87
CA ASP A 27 -17.71 -21.66 -19.53
C ASP A 27 -17.29 -21.39 -18.07
N PRO A 28 -17.34 -22.40 -17.17
CA PRO A 28 -16.92 -22.26 -15.78
C PRO A 28 -15.47 -21.80 -15.61
N GLN A 29 -14.58 -22.14 -16.55
CA GLN A 29 -13.17 -21.74 -16.47
C GLN A 29 -13.00 -20.24 -16.76
N VAL A 30 -13.75 -19.71 -17.73
CA VAL A 30 -13.79 -18.27 -18.02
C VAL A 30 -14.39 -17.51 -16.84
N LEU A 31 -15.48 -18.02 -16.26
CA LEU A 31 -16.10 -17.43 -15.08
C LEU A 31 -15.14 -17.37 -13.89
N ARG A 32 -14.38 -18.46 -13.65
CA ARG A 32 -13.34 -18.49 -12.62
C ARG A 32 -12.23 -17.46 -12.89
N GLY A 33 -11.86 -17.26 -14.16
CA GLY A 33 -10.93 -16.22 -14.57
C GLY A 33 -11.44 -14.82 -14.24
N LEU A 34 -12.67 -14.51 -14.65
CA LEU A 34 -13.33 -13.24 -14.36
C LEU A 34 -13.44 -12.97 -12.85
N ALA A 35 -13.81 -13.98 -12.06
CA ALA A 35 -13.89 -13.87 -10.60
C ALA A 35 -12.54 -13.50 -9.96
N LYS A 36 -11.45 -14.13 -10.41
CA LYS A 36 -10.09 -13.80 -9.91
C LYS A 36 -9.68 -12.37 -10.27
N GLN A 37 -9.99 -11.92 -11.48
CA GLN A 37 -9.69 -10.56 -11.93
C GLN A 37 -10.48 -9.52 -11.12
N LEU A 38 -11.77 -9.77 -10.87
CA LEU A 38 -12.61 -8.90 -10.03
C LEU A 38 -12.06 -8.83 -8.59
N LEU A 39 -11.65 -9.96 -8.02
CA LEU A 39 -11.04 -10.01 -6.69
C LEU A 39 -9.76 -9.16 -6.62
N GLN A 40 -8.88 -9.30 -7.61
CA GLN A 40 -7.65 -8.50 -7.70
C GLN A 40 -7.97 -7.01 -7.83
N ALA A 41 -8.89 -6.63 -8.72
CA ALA A 41 -9.29 -5.24 -8.93
C ALA A 41 -9.86 -4.61 -7.65
N TRP A 42 -10.68 -5.36 -6.90
CA TRP A 42 -11.22 -4.92 -5.61
C TRP A 42 -10.12 -4.62 -4.59
N HIS A 43 -9.13 -5.52 -4.45
CA HIS A 43 -8.01 -5.29 -3.55
C HIS A 43 -7.17 -4.07 -3.96
N SER A 44 -6.91 -3.90 -5.25
CA SER A 44 -6.21 -2.71 -5.77
C SER A 44 -6.96 -1.42 -5.47
N GLN A 45 -8.28 -1.39 -5.68
CA GLN A 45 -9.10 -0.23 -5.36
C GLN A 45 -9.10 0.07 -3.86
N LYS A 46 -9.22 -0.96 -3.01
CA LYS A 46 -9.15 -0.82 -1.56
C LYS A 46 -7.80 -0.22 -1.13
N ALA A 47 -6.69 -0.73 -1.66
CA ALA A 47 -5.35 -0.24 -1.35
C ALA A 47 -5.17 1.22 -1.81
N ALA A 48 -5.67 1.57 -3.00
CA ALA A 48 -5.64 2.93 -3.51
C ALA A 48 -6.44 3.90 -2.63
N THR A 49 -7.69 3.55 -2.28
CA THR A 49 -8.51 4.36 -1.37
C THR A 49 -7.85 4.53 -0.01
N GLN A 50 -7.30 3.46 0.56
CA GLN A 50 -6.55 3.53 1.82
C GLN A 50 -5.31 4.42 1.72
N TRP A 51 -4.60 4.36 0.59
CA TRP A 51 -3.46 5.24 0.33
C TRP A 51 -3.89 6.70 0.27
N VAL A 52 -4.92 7.03 -0.51
CA VAL A 52 -5.46 8.40 -0.61
C VAL A 52 -5.91 8.92 0.75
N MET A 53 -6.64 8.10 1.53
CA MET A 53 -7.07 8.48 2.88
C MET A 53 -5.89 8.80 3.79
N ARG A 54 -4.82 8.00 3.77
CA ARG A 54 -3.60 8.27 4.55
C ARG A 54 -2.91 9.57 4.13
N GLN A 55 -2.87 9.86 2.83
CA GLN A 55 -2.26 11.09 2.29
C GLN A 55 -3.09 12.34 2.64
N GLN A 56 -4.42 12.28 2.51
CA GLN A 56 -5.30 13.43 2.75
C GLN A 56 -5.57 13.73 4.23
N LEU A 57 -5.54 12.71 5.09
CA LEU A 57 -5.77 12.87 6.54
C LEU A 57 -4.47 13.14 7.33
N GLY A 58 -3.34 13.33 6.66
CA GLY A 58 -2.08 13.69 7.31
C GLY A 58 -1.65 12.69 8.38
N ALA A 59 -1.69 11.39 8.09
CA ALA A 59 -1.02 10.41 8.94
C ALA A 59 0.42 10.23 8.46
N PRO A 60 1.45 10.36 9.33
CA PRO A 60 2.84 10.22 8.91
C PRO A 60 3.06 8.81 8.35
N PRO A 61 3.85 8.64 7.28
CA PRO A 61 4.21 7.33 6.78
C PRO A 61 5.04 6.61 7.84
N ARG A 62 4.41 5.72 8.62
CA ARG A 62 5.13 4.68 9.37
C ARG A 62 5.41 3.51 8.43
N PHE A 63 6.19 3.80 7.40
CA PHE A 63 6.82 2.78 6.55
C PHE A 63 8.28 3.24 6.40
N GLY A 64 9.15 2.81 7.31
CA GLY A 64 10.59 3.05 7.17
C GLY A 64 11.46 3.10 8.42
N THR A 65 10.93 3.12 9.65
CA THR A 65 11.76 3.12 10.88
C THR A 65 11.94 1.71 11.46
N GLU A 66 12.20 0.71 10.62
CA GLU A 66 12.71 -0.59 11.10
C GLU A 66 14.10 -0.91 10.55
N LEU A 67 14.83 0.11 10.08
CA LEU A 67 16.25 0.01 9.73
C LEU A 67 16.96 1.35 9.93
N VAL A 68 16.66 2.06 11.02
CA VAL A 68 17.73 2.84 11.67
C VAL A 68 18.66 1.78 12.24
N VAL A 69 19.59 1.34 11.39
CA VAL A 69 20.82 0.70 11.82
C VAL A 69 21.37 1.61 12.89
N ASP A 70 21.45 1.07 14.11
CA ASP A 70 22.01 1.67 15.30
C ASP A 70 23.21 2.56 14.96
N ALA A 71 22.98 3.88 14.91
CA ALA A 71 24.07 4.84 14.77
C ALA A 71 25.05 4.76 15.97
N GLY A 72 24.63 4.13 17.08
CA GLY A 72 25.50 3.79 18.22
C GLY A 72 26.40 2.57 17.99
N LEU A 73 26.08 1.68 17.04
CA LEU A 73 26.92 0.51 16.75
C LEU A 73 28.17 0.90 15.95
N LEU A 74 28.08 1.94 15.11
CA LEU A 74 29.22 2.46 14.34
C LEU A 74 30.24 3.20 15.22
N ASP A 75 29.80 3.78 16.35
CA ASP A 75 30.69 4.41 17.34
C ASP A 75 31.46 3.36 18.14
N SER A 76 30.85 2.20 18.40
CA SER A 76 31.46 1.05 19.08
C SER A 76 32.55 0.33 18.26
N LEU A 77 32.72 0.67 16.98
CA LEU A 77 33.74 0.10 16.08
C LEU A 77 34.87 1.09 15.75
N ARG A 78 34.89 2.28 16.37
CA ARG A 78 36.01 3.20 16.23
C ARG A 78 37.21 2.62 17.01
N PRO A 79 38.36 2.36 16.36
CA PRO A 79 39.54 1.92 17.08
C PRO A 79 39.99 3.05 18.01
N GLU A 80 40.20 2.72 19.28
CA GLU A 80 40.82 3.57 20.29
C GLU A 80 42.18 4.05 19.78
N GLU A 81 42.25 5.28 19.29
CA GLU A 81 43.52 5.92 18.98
C GLU A 81 44.27 6.16 20.29
N GLY A 82 45.18 5.22 20.56
CA GLY A 82 46.39 5.33 21.34
C GLY A 82 46.49 6.55 22.26
N GLN A 83 46.18 6.31 23.53
CA GLN A 83 46.84 6.96 24.65
C GLN A 83 48.37 6.95 24.43
N SER A 84 48.92 8.09 24.01
CA SER A 84 50.36 8.37 24.12
C SER A 84 50.51 9.74 24.74
N GLY A 85 50.85 9.72 26.03
CA GLY A 85 51.34 10.90 26.73
C GLY A 85 52.68 11.34 26.17
N SER A 86 52.95 12.63 26.31
CA SER A 86 54.26 13.25 26.52
C SER A 86 53.95 14.75 26.54
N ASP A 87 53.75 15.34 27.70
CA ASP A 87 54.81 15.97 28.50
C ASP A 87 55.42 17.19 27.79
N SER A 88 55.03 18.37 28.29
CA SER A 88 55.83 19.60 28.50
C SER A 88 56.44 20.32 27.28
N PRO A 89 56.78 21.63 27.37
CA PRO A 89 57.19 22.41 28.56
C PRO A 89 56.32 23.61 28.94
#